data_AF-A0A7H8L4C1-F1
#
_entry.id   AF-A0A7H8L4C1-F1
#
_cell.length_a   1.000
_cell.length_b   1.000
_cell.length_c   1.000
_cell.angle_alpha   90.00
_cell.angle_beta   90.00
_cell.angle_gamma   90.00
#
_symmetry.space_group_name_H-M   'P 1'
#
loop_
_entity.id
_entity.type
_entity.pdbx_description
1 polymer ?
#
loop_
_entity_poly.entity_id
_entity_poly.type
_entity_poly.pdbx_seq_one_letter_code
_entity_poly.pdbx_strand_id
1 'polypeptide(L)'
;MTDSSTPTVHQPYQPHPYLGGRAVALRALAAWRSGGVGVPRTVLVTGGSGSGRSRLLTGFLMLCEPSHRERFDVSALDPATVPPAELPAPPVFDATGLTALQLRWLVADHFAPGAVRAEELAARLAGIGSPEQPLTAVVADADRAGVLPNLDEAARVTEEVLRPLALAPGVRLLADVDRAEADRLAKELPADQLLVIDLDRDPWRDEEGLLLQAELSLRDAAGAEQLARTAAGPLVVRLAAWSSRSVPDGPTPVPRTVGDALDLQAELHGVDELTLRRLLAPLALAGAGEPLPLDLWAPLASAVAGKDLGPALAGGQHLLLPFFDLITAEGLPPAVRIVHPALAAELRERFGSTVREVQRRLATALLATLDGAGPGRWARAEPYVREQLVGHALEGGLLPGLLADPGFLLHAEQVRLRAAVEHLVAGGAELPPLARTWLRLAPLFIRQELGPDVRAALLEHGARQDGVPVPEFGVELPWRTLWARPLAGVRAVTAAVLPAGGAALVAYRPGGEPELTAYDALTGEPVEGDADALARPAEEERAATPLGISTGGDYLRLWERGADGRVGAQVAVFLSAERLGGADLTPEGLLLLADARGVAALRPTALAAVLSTPAAPAAPAAPAAPAAPAVG
;
A
#
# COMPACT_ATOMS: atom_id res chain seq x y z
N MET A 1 -4.51 -72.61 0.98
CA MET A 1 -5.21 -71.78 -0.02
C MET A 1 -6.57 -71.42 0.55
N THR A 2 -6.65 -70.26 1.17
CA THR A 2 -7.89 -69.61 1.56
C THR A 2 -7.62 -68.13 1.42
N ASP A 3 -8.25 -67.55 0.40
CA ASP A 3 -8.32 -66.12 0.13
C ASP A 3 -8.83 -65.38 1.37
N SER A 4 -8.16 -64.27 1.71
CA SER A 4 -8.65 -63.29 2.67
C SER A 4 -8.27 -61.92 2.13
N SER A 5 -8.91 -61.55 1.02
CA SER A 5 -8.96 -60.16 0.56
C SER A 5 -9.99 -59.42 1.41
N THR A 6 -9.52 -58.85 2.52
CA THR A 6 -10.25 -57.80 3.22
C THR A 6 -10.29 -56.58 2.30
N PRO A 7 -11.46 -56.03 1.94
CA PRO A 7 -11.50 -54.76 1.22
C PRO A 7 -10.93 -53.68 2.15
N THR A 8 -9.83 -53.06 1.73
CA THR A 8 -9.28 -51.88 2.39
C THR A 8 -10.34 -50.80 2.29
N VAL A 9 -11.08 -50.59 3.38
CA VAL A 9 -11.96 -49.44 3.53
C VAL A 9 -11.06 -48.22 3.47
N HIS A 10 -11.06 -47.51 2.34
CA HIS A 10 -10.47 -46.17 2.26
C HIS A 10 -11.14 -45.33 3.35
N GLN A 11 -10.41 -45.06 4.44
CA GLN A 11 -10.87 -44.08 5.41
C GLN A 11 -10.99 -42.75 4.66
N PRO A 12 -12.17 -42.12 4.65
CA PRO A 12 -12.31 -40.82 4.02
C PRO A 12 -11.37 -39.86 4.74
N TYR A 13 -10.40 -39.34 3.98
CA TYR A 13 -9.48 -38.31 4.45
C TYR A 13 -10.29 -37.20 5.10
N GLN A 14 -9.96 -36.88 6.36
CA GLN A 14 -10.65 -35.82 7.09
C GLN A 14 -10.54 -34.52 6.28
N PRO A 15 -11.66 -33.88 5.89
CA PRO A 15 -11.63 -32.80 4.91
C PRO A 15 -10.75 -31.65 5.42
N HIS A 16 -9.58 -31.51 4.80
CA HIS A 16 -8.70 -30.40 5.08
C HIS A 16 -9.32 -29.12 4.49
N PRO A 17 -9.23 -27.97 5.17
CA PRO A 17 -9.80 -26.71 4.69
C PRO A 17 -9.24 -26.22 3.36
N TYR A 18 -8.25 -26.90 2.76
CA TYR A 18 -7.67 -26.57 1.45
C TYR A 18 -7.50 -27.78 0.51
N LEU A 19 -7.67 -29.01 0.99
CA LEU A 19 -7.45 -30.25 0.22
C LEU A 19 -8.63 -31.22 0.41
N GLY A 20 -8.98 -31.98 -0.64
CA GLY A 20 -10.12 -32.92 -0.62
C GLY A 20 -11.32 -32.52 -1.50
N GLY A 21 -11.08 -31.70 -2.52
CA GLY A 21 -12.04 -31.33 -3.56
C GLY A 21 -11.31 -30.74 -4.76
N ARG A 22 -12.04 -30.39 -5.83
CA ARG A 22 -11.54 -29.83 -7.10
C ARG A 22 -10.52 -30.74 -7.80
N ALA A 23 -10.72 -32.07 -7.71
CA ALA A 23 -9.76 -33.06 -8.20
C ALA A 23 -9.38 -32.86 -9.68
N VAL A 24 -10.33 -32.52 -10.55
CA VAL A 24 -10.06 -32.25 -11.97
C VAL A 24 -9.11 -31.06 -12.15
N ALA A 25 -9.33 -29.97 -11.41
CA ALA A 25 -8.47 -28.79 -11.46
C ALA A 25 -7.08 -29.09 -10.86
N LEU A 26 -7.01 -29.80 -9.73
CA LEU A 26 -5.74 -30.19 -9.12
C LEU A 26 -4.91 -31.10 -10.04
N ARG A 27 -5.55 -32.04 -10.75
CA ARG A 27 -4.87 -32.87 -11.77
C ARG A 27 -4.27 -32.02 -12.88
N ALA A 28 -5.01 -31.01 -13.36
CA ALA A 28 -4.49 -30.09 -14.37
C ALA A 28 -3.31 -29.25 -13.86
N LEU A 29 -3.37 -28.77 -12.61
CA LEU A 29 -2.27 -28.02 -11.99
C LEU A 29 -1.03 -28.89 -11.75
N ALA A 30 -1.20 -30.14 -11.30
CA ALA A 30 -0.11 -31.10 -11.12
C ALA A 30 0.55 -31.47 -12.48
N ALA A 31 -0.24 -31.63 -13.53
CA ALA A 31 0.25 -31.85 -14.90
C ALA A 31 1.03 -30.62 -15.42
N TRP A 32 0.49 -29.41 -15.21
CA TRP A 32 1.17 -28.15 -15.52
C TRP A 32 2.52 -28.05 -14.81
N ARG A 33 2.56 -28.37 -13.51
CA ARG A 33 3.79 -28.33 -12.71
C ARG A 33 4.85 -29.30 -13.20
N SER A 34 4.43 -30.47 -13.67
CA SER A 34 5.30 -31.51 -14.23
C SER A 34 5.94 -31.10 -15.55
N GLY A 35 5.29 -30.19 -16.29
CA GLY A 35 5.85 -29.59 -17.50
C GLY A 35 5.98 -30.53 -18.70
N GLY A 36 5.14 -31.58 -18.79
CA GLY A 36 5.14 -32.56 -19.87
C GLY A 36 4.87 -31.98 -21.26
N VAL A 37 5.19 -32.76 -22.30
CA VAL A 37 4.94 -32.40 -23.70
C VAL A 37 3.44 -32.16 -23.93
N GLY A 38 3.10 -31.06 -24.60
CA GLY A 38 1.71 -30.70 -24.92
C GLY A 38 0.92 -30.10 -23.74
N VAL A 39 1.56 -29.91 -22.57
CA VAL A 39 0.94 -29.21 -21.44
C VAL A 39 1.10 -27.70 -21.61
N PRO A 40 0.00 -26.91 -21.55
CA PRO A 40 0.04 -25.45 -21.65
C PRO A 40 1.07 -24.83 -20.70
N ARG A 41 1.69 -23.72 -21.13
CA ARG A 41 2.67 -22.98 -20.30
C ARG A 41 1.97 -22.06 -19.32
N THR A 42 0.82 -21.51 -19.73
CA THR A 42 0.03 -20.57 -18.94
C THR A 42 -1.25 -21.23 -18.48
N VAL A 43 -1.53 -21.17 -17.18
CA VAL A 43 -2.80 -21.59 -16.58
C VAL A 43 -3.43 -20.39 -15.91
N LEU A 44 -4.67 -20.08 -16.27
CA LEU A 44 -5.48 -19.06 -15.63
C LEU A 44 -6.59 -19.73 -14.83
N VAL A 45 -6.65 -19.46 -13.53
CA VAL A 45 -7.73 -19.91 -12.66
C VAL A 45 -8.74 -18.78 -12.53
N THR A 46 -9.99 -19.05 -12.90
CA THR A 46 -11.08 -18.07 -12.86
C THR A 46 -12.35 -18.67 -12.26
N GLY A 47 -13.35 -17.83 -12.05
CA GLY A 47 -14.60 -18.18 -11.39
C GLY A 47 -15.23 -16.96 -10.71
N GLY A 48 -16.48 -17.11 -10.31
CA GLY A 48 -17.21 -16.11 -9.54
C GLY A 48 -16.59 -15.89 -8.17
N SER A 49 -16.89 -14.75 -7.55
CA SER A 49 -16.37 -14.45 -6.22
C SER A 49 -16.87 -15.49 -5.21
N GLY A 50 -15.95 -16.09 -4.44
CA GLY A 50 -16.29 -17.16 -3.49
C GLY A 50 -16.36 -18.58 -4.09
N SER A 51 -16.02 -18.75 -5.37
CA SER A 51 -15.88 -20.07 -6.04
C SER A 51 -14.76 -20.95 -5.46
N GLY A 52 -13.81 -20.34 -4.76
CA GLY A 52 -12.71 -21.03 -4.08
C GLY A 52 -11.37 -21.00 -4.83
N ARG A 53 -11.14 -20.05 -5.76
CA ARG A 53 -9.86 -19.91 -6.47
C ARG A 53 -8.65 -19.84 -5.54
N SER A 54 -8.65 -18.92 -4.57
CA SER A 54 -7.55 -18.78 -3.61
C SER A 54 -7.39 -20.06 -2.78
N ARG A 55 -8.49 -20.72 -2.38
CA ARG A 55 -8.45 -22.01 -1.65
C ARG A 55 -7.79 -23.12 -2.49
N LEU A 56 -8.12 -23.23 -3.78
CA LEU A 56 -7.50 -24.18 -4.70
C LEU A 56 -6.01 -23.90 -4.87
N LEU A 57 -5.64 -22.64 -5.14
CA LEU A 57 -4.24 -22.25 -5.29
C LEU A 57 -3.44 -22.50 -4.02
N THR A 58 -3.94 -22.11 -2.84
CA THR A 58 -3.30 -22.38 -1.56
C THR A 58 -3.09 -23.88 -1.36
N GLY A 59 -4.13 -24.70 -1.57
CA GLY A 59 -4.02 -26.17 -1.43
C GLY A 59 -2.96 -26.76 -2.38
N PHE A 60 -2.97 -26.36 -3.64
CA PHE A 60 -1.98 -26.78 -4.62
C PHE A 60 -0.54 -26.37 -4.24
N LEU A 61 -0.35 -25.12 -3.79
CA LEU A 61 0.96 -24.61 -3.37
C LEU A 61 1.47 -25.31 -2.11
N MET A 62 0.60 -25.64 -1.15
CA MET A 62 0.94 -26.45 0.02
C MET A 62 1.46 -27.84 -0.36
N LEU A 63 0.96 -28.43 -1.46
CA LEU A 63 1.47 -29.71 -1.97
C LEU A 63 2.79 -29.58 -2.73
N CYS A 64 3.08 -28.39 -3.28
CA CYS A 64 4.36 -28.08 -3.94
C CYS A 64 5.48 -27.78 -2.91
N GLU A 65 5.12 -27.27 -1.74
CA GLU A 65 6.06 -26.89 -0.69
C GLU A 65 6.40 -28.09 0.21
N PRO A 66 7.66 -28.60 0.23
CA PRO A 66 8.02 -29.82 0.95
C PRO A 66 7.62 -29.80 2.43
N SER A 67 7.88 -28.68 3.11
CA SER A 67 7.61 -28.50 4.55
C SER A 67 6.12 -28.54 4.92
N HIS A 68 5.23 -28.22 3.96
CA HIS A 68 3.79 -28.32 4.12
C HIS A 68 3.28 -29.68 3.66
N ARG A 69 3.83 -30.21 2.57
CA ARG A 69 3.49 -31.52 2.00
C ARG A 69 3.63 -32.66 3.01
N GLU A 70 4.68 -32.66 3.83
CA GLU A 70 4.93 -33.67 4.87
C GLU A 70 3.83 -33.73 5.95
N ARG A 71 3.01 -32.69 6.09
CA ARG A 71 1.91 -32.64 7.05
C ARG A 71 0.66 -33.37 6.55
N PHE A 72 0.67 -33.85 5.31
CA PHE A 72 -0.44 -34.54 4.68
C PHE A 72 -0.13 -36.00 4.43
N ASP A 73 -1.11 -36.87 4.64
CA ASP A 73 -1.07 -38.23 4.11
C ASP A 73 -1.33 -38.20 2.60
N VAL A 74 -0.26 -37.93 1.83
CA VAL A 74 -0.32 -37.89 0.37
C VAL A 74 -0.70 -39.24 -0.25
N SER A 75 -0.56 -40.35 0.48
CA SER A 75 -0.96 -41.68 0.01
C SER A 75 -2.47 -41.89 0.00
N ALA A 76 -3.20 -41.09 0.79
CA ALA A 76 -4.65 -41.05 0.82
C ALA A 76 -5.25 -40.16 -0.28
N LEU A 77 -4.42 -39.39 -1.00
CA LEU A 77 -4.86 -38.53 -2.11
C LEU A 77 -4.75 -39.26 -3.45
N ASP A 78 -5.54 -38.82 -4.44
CA ASP A 78 -5.35 -39.25 -5.84
C ASP A 78 -3.93 -38.82 -6.29
N PRO A 79 -3.03 -39.76 -6.64
CA PRO A 79 -1.66 -39.44 -7.03
C PRO A 79 -1.58 -38.44 -8.19
N ALA A 80 -2.58 -38.42 -9.10
CA ALA A 80 -2.61 -37.49 -10.21
C ALA A 80 -2.88 -36.04 -9.77
N THR A 81 -3.41 -35.82 -8.56
CA THR A 81 -3.64 -34.48 -7.98
C THR A 81 -2.40 -33.93 -7.26
N VAL A 82 -1.37 -34.75 -7.07
CA VAL A 82 -0.20 -34.40 -6.28
C VAL A 82 0.94 -34.00 -7.24
N PRO A 83 1.49 -32.77 -7.13
CA PRO A 83 2.61 -32.32 -7.97
C PRO A 83 3.90 -33.14 -7.70
N PRO A 84 4.86 -33.17 -8.64
CA PRO A 84 6.15 -33.84 -8.43
C PRO A 84 6.89 -33.29 -7.21
N ALA A 85 7.48 -34.19 -6.41
CA ALA A 85 8.15 -33.82 -5.16
C ALA A 85 9.58 -33.30 -5.38
N GLU A 86 10.18 -33.61 -6.52
CA GLU A 86 11.57 -33.29 -6.86
C GLU A 86 11.74 -31.83 -7.32
N LEU A 87 10.64 -31.15 -7.63
CA LEU A 87 10.66 -29.79 -8.14
C LEU A 87 10.56 -28.78 -6.99
N PRO A 88 11.31 -27.67 -7.01
CA PRO A 88 11.23 -26.66 -5.96
C PRO A 88 9.84 -26.01 -5.92
N ALA A 89 9.44 -25.50 -4.75
CA ALA A 89 8.22 -24.71 -4.64
C ALA A 89 8.29 -23.51 -5.61
N PRO A 90 7.23 -23.23 -6.38
CA PRO A 90 7.24 -22.09 -7.29
C PRO A 90 7.19 -20.78 -6.48
N PRO A 91 7.89 -19.72 -6.92
CA PRO A 91 7.73 -18.40 -6.32
C PRO A 91 6.30 -17.87 -6.56
N VAL A 92 5.73 -17.30 -5.50
CA VAL A 92 4.37 -16.75 -5.48
C VAL A 92 4.46 -15.25 -5.28
N PHE A 93 3.80 -14.51 -6.18
CA PHE A 93 3.68 -13.06 -6.15
C PHE A 93 2.23 -12.71 -5.86
N ASP A 94 1.95 -12.31 -4.62
CA ASP A 94 0.63 -11.83 -4.21
C ASP A 94 0.41 -10.40 -4.74
N ALA A 95 -0.59 -10.22 -5.60
CA ALA A 95 -0.93 -8.93 -6.18
C ALA A 95 -1.78 -8.07 -5.25
N THR A 96 -2.29 -8.61 -4.11
CA THR A 96 -3.22 -7.92 -3.22
C THR A 96 -2.66 -6.56 -2.77
N GLY A 97 -3.36 -5.48 -3.11
CA GLY A 97 -2.95 -4.13 -2.72
C GLY A 97 -1.75 -3.58 -3.48
N LEU A 98 -1.12 -4.34 -4.38
CA LEU A 98 0.00 -3.87 -5.19
C LEU A 98 -0.48 -3.23 -6.48
N THR A 99 0.18 -2.15 -6.89
CA THR A 99 0.07 -1.65 -8.27
C THR A 99 0.79 -2.59 -9.25
N ALA A 100 0.40 -2.59 -10.51
CA ALA A 100 1.05 -3.32 -11.59
C ALA A 100 2.55 -2.99 -11.68
N LEU A 101 2.93 -1.73 -11.44
CA LEU A 101 4.34 -1.34 -11.39
C LEU A 101 5.08 -1.98 -10.19
N GLN A 102 4.50 -1.96 -8.99
CA GLN A 102 5.09 -2.61 -7.82
C GLN A 102 5.22 -4.13 -8.02
N LEU A 103 4.19 -4.77 -8.57
CA LEU A 103 4.21 -6.19 -8.88
C LEU A 103 5.27 -6.53 -9.93
N ARG A 104 5.45 -5.70 -10.96
CA ARG A 104 6.55 -5.87 -11.94
C ARG A 104 7.92 -5.77 -11.31
N TRP A 105 8.12 -4.82 -10.39
CA TRP A 105 9.36 -4.73 -9.62
C TRP A 105 9.58 -5.99 -8.79
N LEU A 106 8.57 -6.46 -8.06
CA LEU A 106 8.65 -7.66 -7.25
C LEU A 106 9.05 -8.91 -8.07
N VAL A 107 8.44 -9.08 -9.25
CA VAL A 107 8.77 -10.18 -10.17
C VAL A 107 10.19 -10.02 -10.74
N ALA A 108 10.57 -8.80 -11.17
CA ALA A 108 11.87 -8.53 -11.74
C ALA A 108 13.01 -8.68 -10.72
N ASP A 109 12.83 -8.23 -9.48
CA ASP A 109 13.83 -8.38 -8.42
C ASP A 109 14.08 -9.85 -8.08
N HIS A 110 13.07 -10.71 -8.22
CA HIS A 110 13.21 -12.15 -8.01
C HIS A 110 13.97 -12.84 -9.16
N PHE A 111 13.59 -12.59 -10.43
CA PHE A 111 14.12 -13.34 -11.57
C PHE A 111 15.26 -12.66 -12.34
N ALA A 112 15.37 -11.34 -12.27
CA ALA A 112 16.33 -10.54 -13.04
C ALA A 112 16.82 -9.31 -12.24
N PRO A 113 17.44 -9.51 -11.06
CA PRO A 113 17.81 -8.44 -10.14
C PRO A 113 18.75 -7.39 -10.77
N GLY A 114 18.71 -6.18 -10.22
CA GLY A 114 19.59 -5.08 -10.63
C GLY A 114 19.00 -4.13 -11.67
N ALA A 115 17.67 -4.12 -11.84
CA ALA A 115 17.00 -3.01 -12.52
C ALA A 115 17.03 -1.79 -11.60
N VAL A 116 17.39 -0.64 -12.15
CA VAL A 116 17.42 0.63 -11.39
C VAL A 116 16.33 1.61 -11.86
N ARG A 117 15.68 1.30 -12.99
CA ARG A 117 14.63 2.13 -13.59
C ARG A 117 13.45 1.32 -14.09
N ALA A 118 12.26 1.92 -14.03
CA ALA A 118 11.00 1.27 -14.40
C ALA A 118 10.92 0.92 -15.89
N GLU A 119 11.57 1.72 -16.75
CA GLU A 119 11.56 1.51 -18.20
C GLU A 119 12.27 0.22 -18.62
N GLU A 120 13.21 -0.27 -17.81
CA GLU A 120 13.96 -1.51 -18.08
C GLU A 120 13.15 -2.79 -17.81
N LEU A 121 12.10 -2.69 -16.99
CA LEU A 121 11.39 -3.85 -16.47
C LEU A 121 10.75 -4.70 -17.57
N ALA A 122 10.16 -4.07 -18.60
CA ALA A 122 9.48 -4.81 -19.66
C ALA A 122 10.44 -5.71 -20.45
N ALA A 123 11.62 -5.17 -20.81
CA ALA A 123 12.64 -5.93 -21.52
C ALA A 123 13.22 -7.06 -20.67
N ARG A 124 13.42 -6.81 -19.37
CA ARG A 124 13.91 -7.84 -18.43
C ARG A 124 12.92 -8.99 -18.27
N LEU A 125 11.64 -8.69 -18.03
CA LEU A 125 10.59 -9.71 -17.87
C LEU A 125 10.42 -10.55 -19.14
N ALA A 126 10.54 -9.95 -20.34
CA ALA A 126 10.48 -10.69 -21.60
C ALA A 126 11.65 -11.67 -21.81
N GLY A 127 12.79 -11.42 -21.14
CA GLY A 127 14.03 -12.20 -21.28
C GLY A 127 14.27 -13.23 -20.18
N ILE A 128 13.32 -13.49 -19.28
CA ILE A 128 13.53 -14.44 -18.18
C ILE A 128 13.36 -15.90 -18.64
N GLY A 129 14.26 -16.76 -18.16
CA GLY A 129 14.26 -18.20 -18.44
C GLY A 129 14.63 -18.55 -19.90
N SER A 130 14.57 -19.84 -20.23
CA SER A 130 14.72 -20.33 -21.60
C SER A 130 13.64 -21.38 -21.92
N PRO A 131 13.31 -21.62 -23.21
CA PRO A 131 12.34 -22.64 -23.58
C PRO A 131 12.70 -24.05 -23.08
N GLU A 132 13.99 -24.36 -22.97
CA GLU A 132 14.51 -25.65 -22.51
C GLU A 132 14.45 -25.79 -20.98
N GLN A 133 14.51 -24.67 -20.25
CA GLN A 133 14.46 -24.62 -18.79
C GLN A 133 13.53 -23.47 -18.36
N PRO A 134 12.21 -23.65 -18.51
CA PRO A 134 11.27 -22.59 -18.20
C PRO A 134 11.19 -22.35 -16.68
N LEU A 135 11.21 -21.08 -16.29
CA LEU A 135 10.99 -20.65 -14.92
C LEU A 135 9.50 -20.69 -14.59
N THR A 136 9.15 -21.17 -13.40
CA THR A 136 7.75 -21.18 -12.93
C THR A 136 7.47 -19.91 -12.14
N ALA A 137 6.36 -19.24 -12.41
CA ALA A 137 5.89 -18.09 -11.66
C ALA A 137 4.40 -18.24 -11.34
N VAL A 138 4.02 -17.93 -10.10
CA VAL A 138 2.62 -17.90 -9.66
C VAL A 138 2.25 -16.47 -9.29
N VAL A 139 1.23 -15.90 -9.91
CA VAL A 139 0.70 -14.58 -9.55
C VAL A 139 -0.68 -14.77 -8.94
N ALA A 140 -0.77 -14.57 -7.64
CA ALA A 140 -1.99 -14.80 -6.87
C ALA A 140 -2.79 -13.51 -6.67
N ASP A 141 -4.11 -13.65 -6.53
CA ASP A 141 -5.07 -12.59 -6.19
C ASP A 141 -4.96 -11.37 -7.15
N ALA A 142 -4.74 -11.61 -8.45
CA ALA A 142 -4.54 -10.53 -9.43
C ALA A 142 -5.76 -9.61 -9.57
N ASP A 143 -6.97 -10.13 -9.33
CA ASP A 143 -8.20 -9.34 -9.31
C ASP A 143 -8.35 -8.46 -8.04
N ARG A 144 -7.42 -8.59 -7.10
CA ARG A 144 -7.32 -7.78 -5.87
C ARG A 144 -6.15 -6.80 -5.90
N ALA A 145 -5.56 -6.62 -7.08
CA ALA A 145 -4.53 -5.61 -7.31
C ALA A 145 -5.06 -4.20 -7.07
N GLY A 146 -4.14 -3.34 -6.65
CA GLY A 146 -4.38 -1.92 -6.39
C GLY A 146 -4.76 -1.61 -4.95
N VAL A 147 -4.33 -0.43 -4.51
CA VAL A 147 -4.61 0.11 -3.18
C VAL A 147 -6.02 0.67 -3.06
N LEU A 148 -6.65 1.04 -4.17
CA LEU A 148 -8.00 1.61 -4.20
C LEU A 148 -8.92 0.75 -5.07
N PRO A 149 -10.18 0.53 -4.64
CA PRO A 149 -11.15 -0.14 -5.48
C PRO A 149 -11.43 0.70 -6.74
N ASN A 150 -11.73 0.04 -7.86
CA ASN A 150 -12.21 0.63 -9.12
C ASN A 150 -11.21 1.51 -9.93
N LEU A 151 -9.90 1.36 -9.71
CA LEU A 151 -8.89 2.03 -10.55
C LEU A 151 -8.40 1.19 -11.74
N ASP A 152 -9.14 0.14 -12.12
CA ASP A 152 -8.78 -0.82 -13.17
C ASP A 152 -7.38 -1.45 -13.01
N GLU A 153 -6.85 -1.49 -11.78
CA GLU A 153 -5.49 -1.97 -11.53
C GLU A 153 -5.34 -3.46 -11.85
N ALA A 154 -6.40 -4.27 -11.67
CA ALA A 154 -6.44 -5.67 -12.10
C ALA A 154 -6.25 -5.82 -13.63
N ALA A 155 -6.86 -4.94 -14.42
CA ALA A 155 -6.65 -4.91 -15.86
C ALA A 155 -5.21 -4.49 -16.20
N ARG A 156 -4.64 -3.53 -15.47
CA ARG A 156 -3.23 -3.14 -15.62
C ARG A 156 -2.27 -4.25 -15.25
N VAL A 157 -2.55 -5.02 -14.18
CA VAL A 157 -1.76 -6.21 -13.84
C VAL A 157 -1.83 -7.25 -14.96
N THR A 158 -3.00 -7.45 -15.53
CA THR A 158 -3.19 -8.35 -16.67
C THR A 158 -2.35 -7.91 -17.88
N GLU A 159 -2.43 -6.65 -18.27
CA GLU A 159 -1.71 -6.09 -19.43
C GLU A 159 -0.20 -5.94 -19.23
N GLU A 160 0.22 -5.41 -18.08
CA GLU A 160 1.60 -5.01 -17.83
C GLU A 160 2.44 -6.11 -17.15
N VAL A 161 1.82 -7.12 -16.53
CA VAL A 161 2.51 -8.20 -15.82
C VAL A 161 2.19 -9.57 -16.41
N LEU A 162 0.92 -9.99 -16.38
CA LEU A 162 0.54 -11.37 -16.73
C LEU A 162 0.75 -11.65 -18.22
N ARG A 163 0.36 -10.73 -19.10
CA ARG A 163 0.52 -10.87 -20.55
C ARG A 163 2.00 -10.99 -20.95
N PRO A 164 2.93 -10.11 -20.53
CA PRO A 164 4.35 -10.28 -20.80
C PRO A 164 4.91 -11.62 -20.31
N LEU A 165 4.55 -12.05 -19.09
CA LEU A 165 4.98 -13.33 -18.54
C LEU A 165 4.42 -14.52 -19.33
N ALA A 166 3.15 -14.46 -19.74
CA ALA A 166 2.50 -15.51 -20.51
C ALA A 166 3.06 -15.65 -21.94
N LEU A 167 3.54 -14.55 -22.53
CA LEU A 167 4.17 -14.53 -23.84
C LEU A 167 5.66 -14.91 -23.80
N ALA A 168 6.30 -14.83 -22.64
CA ALA A 168 7.71 -15.16 -22.48
C ALA A 168 7.91 -16.68 -22.64
N PRO A 169 8.68 -17.15 -23.64
CA PRO A 169 8.80 -18.57 -23.93
C PRO A 169 9.55 -19.35 -22.84
N GLY A 170 10.34 -18.64 -22.01
CA GLY A 170 11.04 -19.17 -20.85
C GLY A 170 10.24 -19.18 -19.56
N VAL A 171 8.91 -18.96 -19.60
CA VAL A 171 8.06 -18.87 -18.40
C VAL A 171 6.92 -19.89 -18.45
N ARG A 172 6.64 -20.50 -17.29
CA ARG A 172 5.40 -21.20 -16.98
C ARG A 172 4.63 -20.38 -15.95
N LEU A 173 3.50 -19.82 -16.35
CA LEU A 173 2.69 -18.93 -15.54
C LEU A 173 1.46 -19.66 -14.99
N LEU A 174 1.20 -19.49 -13.70
CA LEU A 174 -0.09 -19.77 -13.08
C LEU A 174 -0.60 -18.48 -12.46
N ALA A 175 -1.81 -18.06 -12.80
CA ALA A 175 -2.42 -16.88 -12.19
C ALA A 175 -3.89 -17.11 -11.91
N ASP A 176 -4.42 -16.56 -10.81
CA ASP A 176 -5.85 -16.36 -10.68
C ASP A 176 -6.27 -14.95 -11.08
N VAL A 177 -7.32 -14.88 -11.88
CA VAL A 177 -7.83 -13.65 -12.49
C VAL A 177 -9.35 -13.70 -12.51
N ASP A 178 -10.00 -12.54 -12.61
CA ASP A 178 -11.42 -12.50 -12.91
C ASP A 178 -11.72 -13.08 -14.31
N ARG A 179 -13.00 -13.34 -14.59
CA ARG A 179 -13.42 -13.99 -15.84
C ARG A 179 -13.22 -13.08 -17.05
N ALA A 180 -13.36 -11.76 -16.89
CA ALA A 180 -13.22 -10.80 -17.99
C ALA A 180 -11.75 -10.69 -18.45
N GLU A 181 -10.81 -10.66 -17.50
CA GLU A 181 -9.38 -10.64 -17.77
C GLU A 181 -8.89 -11.99 -18.30
N ALA A 182 -9.45 -13.12 -17.81
CA ALA A 182 -9.19 -14.44 -18.41
C ALA A 182 -9.62 -14.50 -19.89
N ASP A 183 -10.84 -14.03 -20.19
CA ASP A 183 -11.36 -13.97 -21.56
C ASP A 183 -10.56 -13.00 -22.44
N ARG A 184 -9.99 -11.94 -21.87
CA ARG A 184 -9.11 -11.01 -22.58
C ARG A 184 -7.79 -11.70 -22.94
N LEU A 185 -7.09 -12.29 -21.98
CA LEU A 185 -5.84 -13.01 -22.23
C LEU A 185 -6.03 -14.18 -23.21
N ALA A 186 -7.17 -14.88 -23.14
CA ALA A 186 -7.48 -15.99 -24.04
C ALA A 186 -7.62 -15.59 -25.51
N LYS A 187 -7.93 -14.32 -25.80
CA LYS A 187 -7.99 -13.81 -27.18
C LYS A 187 -6.62 -13.49 -27.74
N GLU A 188 -5.62 -13.30 -26.89
CA GLU A 188 -4.29 -12.85 -27.28
C GLU A 188 -3.24 -13.98 -27.27
N LEU A 189 -3.43 -14.97 -26.40
CA LEU A 189 -2.52 -16.09 -26.26
C LEU A 189 -2.88 -17.24 -27.22
N PRO A 190 -1.88 -17.96 -27.76
CA PRO A 190 -2.13 -19.16 -28.54
C PRO A 190 -2.90 -20.22 -27.73
N ALA A 191 -3.93 -20.83 -28.34
CA ALA A 191 -4.82 -21.77 -27.66
C ALA A 191 -4.11 -23.04 -27.13
N ASP A 192 -2.99 -23.42 -27.73
CA ASP A 192 -2.15 -24.54 -27.30
C ASP A 192 -1.24 -24.20 -26.11
N GLN A 193 -1.10 -22.91 -25.77
CA GLN A 193 -0.23 -22.42 -24.69
C GLN A 193 -0.99 -22.01 -23.44
N LEU A 194 -2.31 -21.91 -23.51
CA LEU A 194 -3.19 -21.45 -22.44
C LEU A 194 -4.18 -22.53 -22.02
N LEU A 195 -4.33 -22.72 -20.71
CA LEU A 195 -5.44 -23.43 -20.09
C LEU A 195 -6.22 -22.47 -19.18
N VAL A 196 -7.53 -22.36 -19.38
CA VAL A 196 -8.43 -21.63 -18.48
C VAL A 196 -9.23 -22.63 -17.64
N ILE A 197 -9.05 -22.55 -16.31
CA ILE A 197 -9.77 -23.34 -15.32
C ILE A 197 -10.86 -22.43 -14.73
N ASP A 198 -12.08 -22.50 -15.25
CA ASP A 198 -13.23 -21.76 -14.71
C ASP A 198 -13.98 -22.63 -13.70
N LEU A 199 -13.79 -22.34 -12.40
CA LEU A 199 -14.30 -23.14 -11.29
C LEU A 199 -15.83 -23.21 -11.17
N ASP A 200 -16.57 -22.41 -11.94
CA ASP A 200 -18.03 -22.48 -11.95
C ASP A 200 -18.59 -23.31 -13.10
N ARG A 201 -17.73 -23.79 -14.02
CA ARG A 201 -18.14 -24.47 -15.24
C ARG A 201 -17.59 -25.89 -15.29
N ASP A 202 -18.31 -26.76 -15.98
CA ASP A 202 -17.81 -28.11 -16.27
C ASP A 202 -16.55 -28.04 -17.15
N PRO A 203 -15.58 -28.95 -16.95
CA PRO A 203 -15.54 -30.03 -15.96
C PRO A 203 -14.91 -29.62 -14.61
N TRP A 204 -14.69 -28.32 -14.37
CA TRP A 204 -13.97 -27.83 -13.19
C TRP A 204 -14.85 -27.61 -11.97
N ARG A 205 -16.16 -27.44 -12.20
CA ARG A 205 -17.18 -27.43 -11.15
C ARG A 205 -17.12 -28.76 -10.39
N ASP A 206 -17.10 -28.68 -9.07
CA ASP A 206 -16.95 -29.85 -8.19
C ASP A 206 -18.16 -29.96 -7.26
N GLU A 207 -19.22 -30.57 -7.78
CA GLU A 207 -20.46 -30.79 -7.01
C GLU A 207 -20.25 -31.78 -5.86
N GLU A 208 -19.37 -32.78 -6.05
CA GLU A 208 -19.03 -33.78 -5.02
C GLU A 208 -18.29 -33.13 -3.83
N GLY A 209 -17.31 -32.26 -4.09
CA GLY A 209 -16.65 -31.49 -3.03
C GLY A 209 -17.59 -30.53 -2.30
N LEU A 210 -18.58 -29.94 -3.00
CA LEU A 210 -19.62 -29.15 -2.35
C LEU A 210 -20.52 -29.99 -1.45
N LEU A 211 -20.86 -31.22 -1.87
CA LEU A 211 -21.63 -32.17 -1.09
C LEU A 211 -20.89 -32.54 0.20
N LEU A 212 -19.63 -32.95 0.10
CA LEU A 212 -18.80 -33.29 1.25
C LEU A 212 -18.70 -32.12 2.25
N GLN A 213 -18.55 -30.90 1.74
CA GLN A 213 -18.54 -29.71 2.59
C GLN A 213 -19.89 -29.49 3.28
N ALA A 214 -21.00 -29.66 2.56
CA ALA A 214 -22.34 -29.49 3.09
C ALA A 214 -22.66 -30.55 4.16
N GLU A 215 -22.35 -31.82 3.92
CA GLU A 215 -22.55 -32.95 4.85
C GLU A 215 -21.71 -32.79 6.13
N LEU A 216 -20.51 -32.22 6.04
CA LEU A 216 -19.69 -31.92 7.21
C LEU A 216 -20.28 -30.77 8.05
N SER A 217 -20.96 -29.83 7.40
CA SER A 217 -21.40 -28.57 8.01
C SER A 217 -22.85 -28.59 8.50
N LEU A 218 -23.67 -29.51 7.96
CA LEU A 218 -25.10 -29.63 8.22
C LEU A 218 -25.43 -31.00 8.83
N ARG A 219 -26.52 -31.07 9.61
CA ARG A 219 -26.99 -32.32 10.22
C ARG A 219 -27.92 -33.13 9.31
N ASP A 220 -28.63 -32.44 8.42
CA ASP A 220 -29.62 -33.02 7.53
C ASP A 220 -28.99 -33.36 6.17
N ALA A 221 -28.85 -34.66 5.89
CA ALA A 221 -28.22 -35.16 4.68
C ALA A 221 -28.99 -34.78 3.40
N ALA A 222 -30.33 -34.81 3.44
CA ALA A 222 -31.15 -34.46 2.26
C ALA A 222 -31.02 -32.96 1.93
N GLY A 223 -31.01 -32.12 2.97
CA GLY A 223 -30.73 -30.70 2.85
C GLY A 223 -29.32 -30.39 2.33
N ALA A 224 -28.30 -31.13 2.80
CA ALA A 224 -26.93 -31.00 2.33
C ALA A 224 -26.81 -31.31 0.82
N GLU A 225 -27.47 -32.39 0.37
CA GLU A 225 -27.49 -32.78 -1.04
C GLU A 225 -28.18 -31.74 -1.93
N GLN A 226 -29.30 -31.19 -1.47
CA GLN A 226 -29.99 -30.12 -2.19
C GLN A 226 -29.18 -28.82 -2.24
N LEU A 227 -28.53 -28.45 -1.14
CA LEU A 227 -27.68 -27.27 -1.07
C LEU A 227 -26.47 -27.41 -2.00
N ALA A 228 -25.78 -28.55 -2.02
CA ALA A 228 -24.61 -28.77 -2.85
C ALA A 228 -24.89 -28.60 -4.36
N ARG A 229 -26.06 -29.08 -4.83
CA ARG A 229 -26.50 -28.91 -6.22
C ARG A 229 -26.79 -27.46 -6.60
N THR A 230 -27.33 -26.68 -5.67
CA THR A 230 -27.93 -25.37 -5.94
C THR A 230 -27.02 -24.19 -5.59
N ALA A 231 -26.10 -24.37 -4.64
CA ALA A 231 -25.16 -23.36 -4.21
C ALA A 231 -24.21 -22.98 -5.36
N ALA A 232 -24.00 -21.68 -5.55
CA ALA A 232 -23.04 -21.15 -6.51
C ALA A 232 -21.59 -21.50 -6.15
N GLY A 233 -21.30 -21.85 -4.89
CA GLY A 233 -19.97 -22.29 -4.50
C GLY A 233 -19.79 -22.50 -2.99
N PRO A 234 -18.54 -22.81 -2.56
CA PRO A 234 -18.19 -23.16 -1.18
C PRO A 234 -18.58 -22.11 -0.14
N LEU A 235 -18.53 -20.83 -0.51
CA LEU A 235 -18.92 -19.75 0.39
C LEU A 235 -20.41 -19.79 0.74
N VAL A 236 -21.28 -20.05 -0.24
CA VAL A 236 -22.73 -20.13 -0.02
C VAL A 236 -23.06 -21.29 0.90
N VAL A 237 -22.41 -22.44 0.72
CA VAL A 237 -22.53 -23.59 1.62
C VAL A 237 -22.15 -23.21 3.06
N ARG A 238 -21.05 -22.48 3.23
CA ARG A 238 -20.60 -22.00 4.56
C ARG A 238 -21.60 -21.06 5.21
N LEU A 239 -22.17 -20.11 4.46
CA LEU A 239 -23.14 -19.15 4.98
C LEU A 239 -24.49 -19.82 5.33
N ALA A 240 -24.94 -20.77 4.51
CA ALA A 240 -26.12 -21.58 4.78
C ALA A 240 -25.96 -22.41 6.07
N ALA A 241 -24.81 -23.05 6.24
CA ALA A 241 -24.49 -23.82 7.45
C ALA A 241 -24.34 -22.95 8.70
N TRP A 242 -24.01 -21.66 8.55
CA TRP A 242 -24.06 -20.72 9.66
C TRP A 242 -25.51 -20.39 10.01
N SER A 243 -26.31 -20.04 9.00
CA SER A 243 -27.74 -19.69 9.15
C SER A 243 -28.55 -20.84 9.79
N SER A 244 -28.25 -22.09 9.45
CA SER A 244 -28.91 -23.26 10.05
C SER A 244 -28.66 -23.41 11.56
N ARG A 245 -27.60 -22.79 12.11
CA ARG A 245 -27.33 -22.82 13.56
C ARG A 245 -28.28 -21.89 14.33
N SER A 246 -28.84 -20.88 13.68
CA SER A 246 -29.83 -19.99 14.27
C SER A 246 -31.19 -20.68 14.43
N VAL A 247 -31.49 -21.71 13.61
CA VAL A 247 -32.73 -22.50 13.68
C VAL A 247 -32.39 -24.00 13.56
N PRO A 248 -31.85 -24.63 14.62
CA PRO A 248 -31.29 -25.98 14.54
C PRO A 248 -32.31 -27.09 14.26
N ASP A 249 -33.60 -26.85 14.54
CA ASP A 249 -34.71 -27.79 14.30
C ASP A 249 -35.56 -27.44 13.06
N GLY A 250 -35.15 -26.41 12.30
CA GLY A 250 -35.83 -25.96 11.09
C GLY A 250 -35.40 -26.71 9.82
N PRO A 251 -36.10 -26.51 8.70
CA PRO A 251 -35.67 -27.04 7.41
C PRO A 251 -34.30 -26.47 7.03
N THR A 252 -33.47 -27.29 6.37
CA THR A 252 -32.15 -26.86 5.91
C THR A 252 -32.28 -25.72 4.90
N PRO A 253 -31.59 -24.58 5.11
CA PRO A 253 -31.62 -23.49 4.17
C PRO A 253 -30.87 -23.84 2.88
N VAL A 254 -31.43 -23.45 1.73
CA VAL A 254 -30.89 -23.73 0.39
C VAL A 254 -30.67 -22.44 -0.42
N PRO A 255 -29.90 -21.45 0.09
CA PRO A 255 -29.55 -20.27 -0.69
C PRO A 255 -28.69 -20.66 -1.89
N ARG A 256 -28.90 -19.99 -3.03
CA ARG A 256 -28.11 -20.22 -4.25
C ARG A 256 -26.94 -19.26 -4.32
N THR A 257 -27.15 -18.02 -3.89
CA THR A 257 -26.18 -16.93 -3.97
C THR A 257 -25.78 -16.41 -2.60
N VAL A 258 -24.75 -15.54 -2.57
CA VAL A 258 -24.38 -14.78 -1.37
C VAL A 258 -25.51 -13.82 -0.95
N GLY A 259 -26.19 -13.22 -1.93
CA GLY A 259 -27.37 -12.38 -1.71
C GLY A 259 -28.50 -13.15 -1.02
N ASP A 260 -28.83 -14.35 -1.50
CA ASP A 260 -29.86 -15.21 -0.90
C ASP A 260 -29.53 -15.56 0.54
N ALA A 261 -28.24 -15.78 0.85
CA ALA A 261 -27.79 -16.06 2.21
C ALA A 261 -27.91 -14.84 3.15
N LEU A 262 -27.69 -13.62 2.64
CA LEU A 262 -27.96 -12.39 3.38
C LEU A 262 -29.46 -12.22 3.66
N ASP A 263 -30.31 -12.47 2.65
CA ASP A 263 -31.78 -12.32 2.76
C ASP A 263 -32.35 -13.31 3.78
N LEU A 264 -31.93 -14.58 3.66
CA LEU A 264 -32.26 -15.63 4.62
C LEU A 264 -31.85 -15.24 6.05
N GLN A 265 -30.61 -14.78 6.24
CA GLN A 265 -30.12 -14.44 7.57
C GLN A 265 -30.87 -13.25 8.17
N ALA A 266 -31.30 -12.28 7.35
CA ALA A 266 -32.17 -11.19 7.80
C ALA A 266 -33.56 -11.71 8.22
N GLU A 267 -34.17 -12.57 7.40
CA GLU A 267 -35.48 -13.20 7.65
C GLU A 267 -35.48 -14.00 8.97
N LEU A 268 -34.47 -14.85 9.17
CA LEU A 268 -34.34 -15.69 10.38
C LEU A 268 -34.29 -14.89 11.68
N HIS A 269 -33.81 -13.64 11.62
CA HIS A 269 -33.70 -12.75 12.76
C HIS A 269 -34.80 -11.68 12.79
N GLY A 270 -35.80 -11.74 11.90
CA GLY A 270 -36.91 -10.79 11.83
C GLY A 270 -36.46 -9.37 11.50
N VAL A 271 -35.33 -9.21 10.80
CA VAL A 271 -34.76 -7.91 10.43
C VAL A 271 -34.97 -7.68 8.93
N ASP A 272 -35.24 -6.43 8.58
CA ASP A 272 -35.30 -5.99 7.19
C ASP A 272 -33.95 -6.19 6.47
N GLU A 273 -33.98 -6.82 5.30
CA GLU A 273 -32.80 -7.17 4.51
C GLU A 273 -31.90 -5.97 4.18
N LEU A 274 -32.52 -4.80 4.01
CA LEU A 274 -31.83 -3.55 3.70
C LEU A 274 -31.13 -2.99 4.95
N THR A 275 -31.68 -3.24 6.13
CA THR A 275 -31.05 -2.89 7.40
C THR A 275 -29.76 -3.71 7.61
N LEU A 276 -29.79 -5.03 7.39
CA LEU A 276 -28.59 -5.87 7.43
C LEU A 276 -27.50 -5.35 6.47
N ARG A 277 -27.87 -5.10 5.20
CA ARG A 277 -26.92 -4.61 4.20
C ARG A 277 -26.33 -3.25 4.55
N ARG A 278 -27.14 -2.33 5.10
CA ARG A 278 -26.66 -1.01 5.58
C ARG A 278 -25.71 -1.13 6.77
N LEU A 279 -25.92 -2.09 7.65
CA LEU A 279 -24.97 -2.39 8.74
C LEU A 279 -23.64 -2.90 8.18
N LEU A 280 -23.65 -3.77 7.16
CA LEU A 280 -22.43 -4.32 6.57
C LEU A 280 -21.75 -3.37 5.55
N ALA A 281 -22.45 -2.34 5.10
CA ALA A 281 -21.98 -1.44 4.05
C ALA A 281 -20.62 -0.77 4.31
N PRO A 282 -20.32 -0.24 5.52
CA PRO A 282 -19.00 0.34 5.78
C PRO A 282 -17.86 -0.68 5.62
N LEU A 283 -18.10 -1.94 6.01
CA LEU A 283 -17.10 -3.01 5.87
C LEU A 283 -16.90 -3.43 4.41
N ALA A 284 -17.96 -3.40 3.61
CA ALA A 284 -17.92 -3.74 2.20
C ALA A 284 -17.29 -2.66 1.32
N LEU A 285 -17.38 -1.40 1.75
CA LEU A 285 -16.84 -0.23 1.05
C LEU A 285 -15.45 0.17 1.54
N ALA A 286 -14.96 -0.43 2.63
CA ALA A 286 -13.56 -0.32 3.03
C ALA A 286 -12.67 -0.97 1.94
N GLY A 287 -11.55 -0.33 1.63
CA GLY A 287 -10.53 -0.90 0.75
C GLY A 287 -9.78 -2.05 1.44
N ALA A 288 -8.74 -2.58 0.78
CA ALA A 288 -7.69 -3.30 1.50
C ALA A 288 -7.10 -2.42 2.63
N GLY A 289 -6.34 -2.96 3.57
CA GLY A 289 -5.67 -2.17 4.62
C GLY A 289 -6.29 -2.30 6.01
N GLU A 290 -6.21 -1.22 6.80
CA GLU A 290 -6.64 -1.18 8.21
C GLU A 290 -8.11 -1.63 8.37
N PRO A 291 -8.40 -2.53 9.32
CA PRO A 291 -9.76 -2.92 9.66
C PRO A 291 -10.53 -1.74 10.28
N LEU A 292 -11.85 -1.74 10.16
CA LEU A 292 -12.69 -0.66 10.68
C LEU A 292 -12.71 -0.70 12.22
N PRO A 293 -12.29 0.36 12.92
CA PRO A 293 -12.44 0.46 14.37
C PRO A 293 -13.90 0.24 14.80
N LEU A 294 -14.10 -0.59 15.83
CA LEU A 294 -15.42 -1.05 16.23
C LEU A 294 -16.35 0.11 16.62
N ASP A 295 -15.82 1.16 17.23
CA ASP A 295 -16.53 2.37 17.63
C ASP A 295 -16.97 3.23 16.44
N LEU A 296 -16.28 3.16 15.30
CA LEU A 296 -16.68 3.82 14.06
C LEU A 296 -17.78 3.08 13.29
N TRP A 297 -18.06 1.82 13.62
CA TRP A 297 -19.01 1.02 12.86
C TRP A 297 -20.44 1.58 12.88
N ALA A 298 -21.01 1.86 14.07
CA ALA A 298 -22.35 2.43 14.18
C ALA A 298 -22.48 3.81 13.50
N PRO A 299 -21.57 4.78 13.73
CA PRO A 299 -21.60 6.07 13.03
C PRO A 299 -21.59 5.93 11.50
N LEU A 300 -20.71 5.08 10.96
CA LEU A 300 -20.60 4.91 9.51
C LEU A 300 -21.81 4.18 8.92
N ALA A 301 -22.32 3.14 9.58
CA ALA A 301 -23.55 2.47 9.16
C ALA A 301 -24.75 3.44 9.17
N SER A 302 -24.82 4.30 10.18
CA SER A 302 -25.84 5.35 10.27
C SER A 302 -25.72 6.38 9.15
N ALA A 303 -24.49 6.77 8.80
CA ALA A 303 -24.21 7.68 7.69
C ALA A 303 -24.66 7.08 6.35
N VAL A 304 -24.38 5.81 6.10
CA VAL A 304 -24.87 5.08 4.91
C VAL A 304 -26.40 5.08 4.89
N ALA A 305 -27.03 4.75 6.02
CA ALA A 305 -28.48 4.60 6.13
C ALA A 305 -29.26 5.93 6.11
N GLY A 306 -28.62 7.04 6.48
CA GLY A 306 -29.27 8.33 6.70
C GLY A 306 -30.17 8.37 7.95
N LYS A 307 -30.01 7.40 8.86
CA LYS A 307 -30.72 7.30 10.15
C LYS A 307 -29.84 6.57 11.16
N ASP A 308 -30.09 6.78 12.45
CA ASP A 308 -29.35 6.09 13.51
C ASP A 308 -29.58 4.56 13.45
N LEU A 309 -28.51 3.82 13.21
CA LEU A 309 -28.46 2.36 13.24
C LEU A 309 -27.72 1.80 14.47
N GLY A 310 -27.27 2.66 15.40
CA GLY A 310 -26.61 2.23 16.64
C GLY A 310 -27.43 1.20 17.45
N PRO A 311 -28.73 1.42 17.71
CA PRO A 311 -29.56 0.44 18.40
C PRO A 311 -29.69 -0.89 17.65
N ALA A 312 -29.78 -0.85 16.31
CA ALA A 312 -29.86 -2.05 15.48
C ALA A 312 -28.55 -2.84 15.49
N LEU A 313 -27.40 -2.15 15.47
CA LEU A 313 -26.09 -2.78 15.58
C LEU A 313 -25.92 -3.44 16.96
N ALA A 314 -26.26 -2.75 18.04
CA ALA A 314 -26.13 -3.25 19.41
C ALA A 314 -27.01 -4.47 19.69
N GLY A 315 -28.26 -4.48 19.19
CA GLY A 315 -29.16 -5.63 19.31
C GLY A 315 -28.89 -6.76 18.31
N GLY A 316 -28.15 -6.48 17.23
CA GLY A 316 -27.97 -7.34 16.06
C GLY A 316 -26.68 -8.15 16.03
N GLN A 317 -25.97 -8.33 17.15
CA GLN A 317 -24.68 -9.03 17.14
C GLN A 317 -24.77 -10.43 16.50
N HIS A 318 -25.76 -11.24 16.88
CA HIS A 318 -25.94 -12.59 16.34
C HIS A 318 -26.37 -12.60 14.87
N LEU A 319 -27.02 -11.53 14.40
CA LEU A 319 -27.38 -11.37 12.99
C LEU A 319 -26.11 -11.22 12.12
N LEU A 320 -25.08 -10.56 12.62
CA LEU A 320 -23.92 -10.11 11.84
C LEU A 320 -22.73 -11.09 11.86
N LEU A 321 -22.62 -11.94 12.89
CA LEU A 321 -21.50 -12.89 13.07
C LEU A 321 -21.07 -13.72 11.84
N PRO A 322 -21.94 -14.16 10.90
CA PRO A 322 -21.48 -14.90 9.73
C PRO A 322 -20.69 -14.05 8.71
N PHE A 323 -20.71 -12.72 8.83
CA PHE A 323 -20.28 -11.81 7.78
C PHE A 323 -19.05 -10.97 8.12
N PHE A 324 -18.60 -10.97 9.38
CA PHE A 324 -17.41 -10.19 9.79
C PHE A 324 -16.49 -10.99 10.71
N ASP A 325 -15.22 -10.62 10.69
CA ASP A 325 -14.23 -11.05 11.67
C ASP A 325 -13.98 -9.93 12.68
N LEU A 326 -13.97 -10.27 13.97
CA LEU A 326 -13.50 -9.38 15.03
C LEU A 326 -11.98 -9.52 15.14
N ILE A 327 -11.27 -8.42 14.98
CA ILE A 327 -9.82 -8.33 15.10
C ILE A 327 -9.49 -7.70 16.44
N THR A 328 -8.78 -8.45 17.28
CA THR A 328 -8.26 -7.99 18.56
C THR A 328 -6.76 -8.15 18.57
N ALA A 329 -6.03 -7.08 18.84
CA ALA A 329 -4.58 -7.08 18.99
C ALA A 329 -4.22 -6.36 20.30
N GLU A 330 -3.12 -6.78 20.93
CA GLU A 330 -2.66 -6.18 22.18
C GLU A 330 -2.29 -4.71 21.96
N GLY A 331 -2.83 -3.81 22.79
CA GLY A 331 -2.57 -2.37 22.71
C GLY A 331 -3.31 -1.61 21.61
N LEU A 332 -4.17 -2.28 20.81
CA LEU A 332 -4.98 -1.65 19.77
C LEU A 332 -6.48 -1.77 20.08
N PRO A 333 -7.30 -0.75 19.72
CA PRO A 333 -8.75 -0.87 19.79
C PRO A 333 -9.27 -2.06 18.97
N PRO A 334 -10.36 -2.72 19.39
CA PRO A 334 -10.97 -3.77 18.59
C PRO A 334 -11.44 -3.21 17.25
N ALA A 335 -11.27 -3.99 16.20
CA ALA A 335 -11.65 -3.62 14.85
C ALA A 335 -12.39 -4.77 14.15
N VAL A 336 -13.08 -4.45 13.07
CA VAL A 336 -13.91 -5.40 12.32
C VAL A 336 -13.59 -5.34 10.83
N ARG A 337 -13.66 -6.48 10.16
CA ARG A 337 -13.53 -6.59 8.71
C ARG A 337 -14.57 -7.54 8.16
N ILE A 338 -14.92 -7.39 6.89
CA ILE A 338 -15.77 -8.36 6.23
C ILE A 338 -15.04 -9.70 6.07
N VAL A 339 -15.73 -10.81 6.35
CA VAL A 339 -15.11 -12.15 6.38
C VAL A 339 -14.71 -12.66 4.99
N HIS A 340 -15.31 -12.13 3.93
CA HIS A 340 -15.05 -12.61 2.57
C HIS A 340 -15.27 -11.52 1.50
N PRO A 341 -14.36 -11.34 0.53
CA PRO A 341 -14.50 -10.34 -0.55
C PRO A 341 -15.80 -10.45 -1.37
N ALA A 342 -16.30 -11.67 -1.61
CA ALA A 342 -17.58 -11.88 -2.30
C ALA A 342 -18.78 -11.22 -1.61
N LEU A 343 -18.79 -11.13 -0.27
CA LEU A 343 -19.81 -10.39 0.46
C LEU A 343 -19.71 -8.89 0.17
N ALA A 344 -18.47 -8.36 0.12
CA ALA A 344 -18.25 -6.97 -0.22
C ALA A 344 -18.67 -6.68 -1.67
N ALA A 345 -18.40 -7.60 -2.59
CA ALA A 345 -18.81 -7.49 -4.00
C ALA A 345 -20.34 -7.45 -4.15
N GLU A 346 -21.06 -8.40 -3.53
CA GLU A 346 -22.53 -8.43 -3.51
C GLU A 346 -23.11 -7.11 -2.95
N LEU A 347 -22.58 -6.63 -1.83
CA LEU A 347 -23.04 -5.38 -1.21
C LEU A 347 -22.75 -4.16 -2.10
N ARG A 348 -21.58 -4.11 -2.74
CA ARG A 348 -21.19 -3.03 -3.66
C ARG A 348 -22.07 -2.97 -4.90
N GLU A 349 -22.35 -4.13 -5.50
CA GLU A 349 -23.21 -4.24 -6.69
C GLU A 349 -24.61 -3.67 -6.43
N ARG A 350 -25.18 -3.93 -5.25
CA ARG A 350 -26.51 -3.45 -4.88
C ARG A 350 -26.62 -1.93 -4.73
N PHE A 351 -25.52 -1.23 -4.48
CA PHE A 351 -25.58 0.24 -4.45
C PHE A 351 -25.84 0.84 -5.84
N GLY A 352 -25.43 0.16 -6.91
CA GLY A 352 -25.59 0.63 -8.28
C GLY A 352 -25.25 2.11 -8.43
N SER A 353 -26.20 2.90 -8.95
CA SER A 353 -26.02 4.35 -9.16
C SER A 353 -25.89 5.19 -7.87
N THR A 354 -26.20 4.63 -6.70
CA THR A 354 -26.13 5.36 -5.41
C THR A 354 -24.78 5.28 -4.73
N VAL A 355 -23.85 4.45 -5.23
CA VAL A 355 -22.54 4.21 -4.59
C VAL A 355 -21.78 5.52 -4.32
N ARG A 356 -21.78 6.47 -5.26
CA ARG A 356 -21.13 7.77 -5.10
C ARG A 356 -21.68 8.58 -3.92
N GLU A 357 -23.00 8.58 -3.72
CA GLU A 357 -23.63 9.25 -2.57
C GLU A 357 -23.22 8.59 -1.27
N VAL A 358 -23.23 7.25 -1.22
CA VAL A 358 -22.83 6.49 -0.04
C VAL A 358 -21.38 6.74 0.33
N GLN A 359 -20.47 6.72 -0.65
CA GLN A 359 -19.06 7.02 -0.47
C GLN A 359 -18.84 8.45 0.05
N ARG A 360 -19.61 9.43 -0.46
CA ARG A 360 -19.58 10.80 0.07
C ARG A 360 -20.01 10.88 1.52
N ARG A 361 -21.07 10.16 1.91
CA ARG A 361 -21.55 10.12 3.30
C ARG A 361 -20.54 9.48 4.24
N LEU A 362 -19.90 8.39 3.82
CA LEU A 362 -18.81 7.75 4.56
C LEU A 362 -17.64 8.72 4.74
N ALA A 363 -17.15 9.34 3.66
CA ALA A 363 -16.07 10.32 3.73
C ALA A 363 -16.43 11.50 4.65
N THR A 364 -17.66 12.01 4.57
CA THR A 364 -18.13 13.11 5.43
C THR A 364 -18.18 12.69 6.90
N ALA A 365 -18.65 11.46 7.18
CA ALA A 365 -18.69 10.93 8.54
C ALA A 365 -17.28 10.72 9.13
N LEU A 366 -16.33 10.22 8.33
CA LEU A 366 -14.92 10.11 8.72
C LEU A 366 -14.27 11.49 8.95
N LEU A 367 -14.57 12.48 8.12
CA LEU A 367 -14.10 13.85 8.34
C LEU A 367 -14.67 14.46 9.62
N ALA A 368 -15.90 14.08 10.01
CA ALA A 368 -16.52 14.55 11.23
C ALA A 368 -15.90 13.96 12.51
N THR A 369 -15.08 12.90 12.40
CA THR A 369 -14.31 12.38 13.55
C THR A 369 -13.02 13.16 13.82
N LEU A 370 -12.66 14.11 12.94
CA LEU A 370 -11.47 14.93 13.13
C LEU A 370 -11.73 16.04 14.16
N ASP A 371 -10.99 15.99 15.27
CA ASP A 371 -11.09 17.01 16.31
C ASP A 371 -10.21 18.23 16.02
N GLY A 372 -10.80 19.42 16.13
CA GLY A 372 -10.09 20.70 16.05
C GLY A 372 -9.97 21.28 14.63
N ALA A 373 -9.34 22.44 14.54
CA ALA A 373 -9.16 23.19 13.29
C ALA A 373 -7.69 23.18 12.83
N GLY A 374 -7.48 23.45 11.54
CA GLY A 374 -6.15 23.56 10.95
C GLY A 374 -5.48 22.23 10.61
N PRO A 375 -4.28 22.27 10.03
CA PRO A 375 -3.59 21.11 9.47
C PRO A 375 -3.12 20.10 10.53
N GLY A 376 -2.84 20.54 11.76
CA GLY A 376 -2.39 19.66 12.85
C GLY A 376 -3.43 18.65 13.33
N ARG A 377 -4.72 18.80 12.96
CA ARG A 377 -5.78 17.83 13.31
C ARG A 377 -5.52 16.43 12.74
N TRP A 378 -4.86 16.36 11.59
CA TRP A 378 -4.60 15.11 10.89
C TRP A 378 -3.59 14.22 11.60
N ALA A 379 -2.66 14.80 12.36
CA ALA A 379 -1.71 14.04 13.17
C ALA A 379 -2.40 13.21 14.27
N ARG A 380 -3.57 13.68 14.75
CA ARG A 380 -4.38 13.01 15.77
C ARG A 380 -5.47 12.11 15.20
N ALA A 381 -5.63 12.07 13.88
CA ALA A 381 -6.63 11.23 13.25
C ALA A 381 -6.30 9.74 13.43
N GLU A 382 -7.33 8.94 13.69
CA GLU A 382 -7.22 7.48 13.74
C GLU A 382 -6.53 6.93 12.48
N PRO A 383 -5.66 5.90 12.60
CA PRO A 383 -4.96 5.31 11.45
C PRO A 383 -5.91 4.94 10.31
N TYR A 384 -7.07 4.36 10.65
CA TYR A 384 -8.13 4.03 9.70
C TYR A 384 -8.60 5.24 8.88
N VAL A 385 -8.77 6.41 9.51
CA VAL A 385 -9.20 7.64 8.81
C VAL A 385 -8.12 8.11 7.85
N ARG A 386 -6.85 8.10 8.27
CA ARG A 386 -5.72 8.50 7.41
C ARG A 386 -5.53 7.59 6.21
N GLU A 387 -5.86 6.31 6.34
CA GLU A 387 -5.75 5.35 5.25
C GLU A 387 -6.98 5.33 4.34
N GLN A 388 -8.17 5.10 4.90
CA GLN A 388 -9.37 4.76 4.11
C GLN A 388 -10.09 6.00 3.54
N LEU A 389 -9.91 7.18 4.14
CA LEU A 389 -10.61 8.39 3.68
C LEU A 389 -10.32 8.72 2.22
N VAL A 390 -9.10 8.45 1.73
CA VAL A 390 -8.71 8.74 0.33
C VAL A 390 -9.66 8.06 -0.65
N GLY A 391 -9.97 6.78 -0.46
CA GLY A 391 -10.84 6.02 -1.35
C GLY A 391 -12.27 6.50 -1.31
N HIS A 392 -12.82 6.69 -0.11
CA HIS A 392 -14.18 7.24 0.07
C HIS A 392 -14.31 8.65 -0.52
N ALA A 393 -13.29 9.50 -0.35
CA ALA A 393 -13.29 10.86 -0.86
C ALA A 393 -13.14 10.92 -2.38
N LEU A 394 -12.34 10.02 -2.99
CA LEU A 394 -12.22 9.91 -4.44
C LEU A 394 -13.58 9.54 -5.06
N GLU A 395 -14.15 8.43 -4.62
CA GLU A 395 -15.42 7.90 -5.12
C GLU A 395 -16.61 8.82 -4.80
N GLY A 396 -16.57 9.48 -3.63
CA GLY A 396 -17.57 10.46 -3.20
C GLY A 396 -17.45 11.82 -3.89
N GLY A 397 -16.37 12.08 -4.64
CA GLY A 397 -16.09 13.36 -5.29
C GLY A 397 -15.69 14.50 -4.34
N LEU A 398 -15.16 14.17 -3.16
CA LEU A 398 -14.67 15.15 -2.17
C LEU A 398 -13.15 15.35 -2.21
N LEU A 399 -12.41 14.42 -2.85
CA LEU A 399 -10.94 14.46 -2.89
C LEU A 399 -10.38 15.81 -3.40
N PRO A 400 -10.91 16.45 -4.47
CA PRO A 400 -10.39 17.75 -4.92
C PRO A 400 -10.37 18.83 -3.83
N GLY A 401 -11.37 18.85 -2.95
CA GLY A 401 -11.42 19.77 -1.81
C GLY A 401 -10.37 19.45 -0.74
N LEU A 402 -10.14 18.15 -0.48
CA LEU A 402 -9.13 17.70 0.48
C LEU A 402 -7.69 17.95 0.00
N LEU A 403 -7.44 17.96 -1.31
CA LEU A 403 -6.12 18.25 -1.87
C LEU A 403 -5.65 19.70 -1.63
N ALA A 404 -6.55 20.59 -1.18
CA ALA A 404 -6.20 21.93 -0.72
C ALA A 404 -5.80 21.99 0.77
N ASP A 405 -6.06 20.93 1.55
CA ASP A 405 -5.70 20.84 2.97
C ASP A 405 -4.25 20.33 3.12
N PRO A 406 -3.30 21.15 3.60
CA PRO A 406 -1.91 20.75 3.75
C PRO A 406 -1.74 19.57 4.71
N GLY A 407 -2.54 19.49 5.77
CA GLY A 407 -2.44 18.39 6.72
C GLY A 407 -2.88 17.07 6.12
N PHE A 408 -3.88 17.09 5.22
CA PHE A 408 -4.31 15.90 4.48
C PHE A 408 -3.18 15.37 3.59
N LEU A 409 -2.51 16.24 2.82
CA LEU A 409 -1.40 15.87 1.94
C LEU A 409 -0.23 15.20 2.70
N LEU A 410 0.01 15.60 3.96
CA LEU A 410 1.10 15.08 4.78
C LEU A 410 0.78 13.74 5.45
N HIS A 411 -0.46 13.60 5.93
CA HIS A 411 -0.84 12.52 6.85
C HIS A 411 -1.68 11.41 6.22
N ALA A 412 -2.33 11.64 5.08
CA ALA A 412 -2.99 10.57 4.35
C ALA A 412 -1.99 9.46 4.01
N GLU A 413 -2.47 8.23 3.85
CA GLU A 413 -1.62 7.15 3.35
C GLU A 413 -1.16 7.51 1.91
N GLN A 414 0.16 7.58 1.72
CA GLN A 414 0.75 8.26 0.56
C GLN A 414 0.63 7.46 -0.72
N VAL A 415 0.62 6.11 -0.64
CA VAL A 415 0.46 5.25 -1.82
C VAL A 415 -0.96 5.39 -2.37
N ARG A 416 -1.98 5.31 -1.52
CA ARG A 416 -3.39 5.55 -1.86
C ARG A 416 -3.62 6.94 -2.39
N LEU A 417 -3.10 7.96 -1.70
CA LEU A 417 -3.28 9.34 -2.13
C LEU A 417 -2.70 9.54 -3.53
N ARG A 418 -1.54 8.93 -3.82
CA ARG A 418 -0.91 9.04 -5.15
C ARG A 418 -1.74 8.36 -6.22
N ALA A 419 -2.19 7.14 -5.98
CA ALA A 419 -3.06 6.43 -6.92
C ALA A 419 -4.34 7.21 -7.22
N ALA A 420 -4.98 7.80 -6.19
CA ALA A 420 -6.17 8.61 -6.36
C ALA A 420 -5.94 9.89 -7.16
N VAL A 421 -4.82 10.59 -6.89
CA VAL A 421 -4.47 11.83 -7.58
C VAL A 421 -4.09 11.56 -9.04
N GLU A 422 -3.33 10.50 -9.32
CA GLU A 422 -2.99 10.08 -10.68
C GLU A 422 -4.27 9.73 -11.48
N HIS A 423 -5.23 9.04 -10.85
CA HIS A 423 -6.53 8.78 -11.47
C HIS A 423 -7.32 10.07 -11.79
N LEU A 424 -7.37 11.03 -10.87
CA LEU A 424 -8.00 12.33 -11.11
C LEU A 424 -7.36 13.07 -12.29
N VAL A 425 -6.02 13.11 -12.34
CA VAL A 425 -5.27 13.75 -13.43
C VAL A 425 -5.53 13.05 -14.77
N ALA A 426 -5.53 11.72 -14.80
CA ALA A 426 -5.85 10.95 -16.00
C ALA A 426 -7.28 11.24 -16.50
N GLY A 427 -8.21 11.50 -15.58
CA GLY A 427 -9.57 11.98 -15.88
C GLY A 427 -9.67 13.45 -16.26
N GLY A 428 -8.56 14.19 -16.36
CA GLY A 428 -8.51 15.60 -16.75
C GLY A 428 -8.78 16.60 -15.62
N ALA A 429 -8.77 16.17 -14.35
CA ALA A 429 -8.97 17.08 -13.23
C ALA A 429 -7.77 18.02 -13.04
N GLU A 430 -8.05 19.31 -12.85
CA GLU A 430 -7.02 20.27 -12.44
C GLU A 430 -6.73 20.13 -10.95
N LEU A 431 -5.44 19.98 -10.62
CA LEU A 431 -4.97 19.88 -9.24
C LEU A 431 -4.69 21.26 -8.64
N PRO A 432 -5.05 21.48 -7.35
CA PRO A 432 -4.57 22.64 -6.60
C PRO A 432 -3.04 22.80 -6.72
N PRO A 433 -2.50 24.04 -6.72
CA PRO A 433 -1.06 24.26 -6.91
C PRO A 433 -0.17 23.45 -5.97
N LEU A 434 -0.52 23.41 -4.68
CA LEU A 434 0.23 22.64 -3.68
C LEU A 434 0.14 21.13 -3.93
N ALA A 435 -1.01 20.62 -4.39
CA ALA A 435 -1.19 19.22 -4.74
C ALA A 435 -0.36 18.80 -5.95
N ARG A 436 -0.10 19.71 -6.91
CA ARG A 436 0.84 19.48 -8.02
C ARG A 436 2.28 19.34 -7.52
N THR A 437 2.69 20.22 -6.60
CA THR A 437 4.00 20.10 -5.93
C THR A 437 4.09 18.81 -5.13
N TRP A 438 3.04 18.46 -4.38
CA TRP A 438 2.97 17.19 -3.65
C TRP A 438 3.10 15.99 -4.59
N LEU A 439 2.36 15.95 -5.71
CA LEU A 439 2.42 14.84 -6.68
C LEU A 439 3.83 14.65 -7.25
N ARG A 440 4.55 15.74 -7.52
CA ARG A 440 5.96 15.72 -7.93
C ARG A 440 6.87 15.08 -6.87
N LEU A 441 6.59 15.31 -5.59
CA LEU A 441 7.40 14.83 -4.46
C LEU A 441 6.93 13.47 -3.91
N ALA A 442 5.71 13.04 -4.20
CA ALA A 442 5.12 11.79 -3.71
C ALA A 442 5.99 10.55 -3.95
N PRO A 443 6.71 10.38 -5.09
CA PRO A 443 7.62 9.26 -5.26
C PRO A 443 8.73 9.20 -4.21
N LEU A 444 9.21 10.35 -3.73
CA LEU A 444 10.21 10.45 -2.67
C LEU A 444 9.61 10.10 -1.31
N PHE A 445 8.39 10.58 -1.04
CA PHE A 445 7.67 10.31 0.21
C PHE A 445 7.40 8.81 0.41
N ILE A 446 7.02 8.14 -0.67
CA ILE A 446 6.67 6.71 -0.67
C ILE A 446 7.94 5.85 -0.58
N ARG A 447 8.93 6.07 -1.45
CA ARG A 447 10.13 5.20 -1.50
C ARG A 447 10.98 5.25 -0.24
N GLN A 448 10.98 6.39 0.45
CA GLN A 448 11.80 6.61 1.65
C GLN A 448 10.97 6.57 2.93
N GLU A 449 9.66 6.26 2.84
CA GLU A 449 8.73 6.17 3.97
C GLU A 449 8.80 7.38 4.92
N LEU A 450 8.89 8.58 4.35
CA LEU A 450 9.23 9.78 5.13
C LEU A 450 8.19 10.11 6.20
N GLY A 451 8.62 10.63 7.35
CA GLY A 451 7.73 11.19 8.36
C GLY A 451 7.04 12.50 7.91
N PRO A 452 5.94 12.90 8.58
CA PRO A 452 5.16 14.09 8.20
C PRO A 452 5.96 15.40 8.31
N ASP A 453 6.90 15.48 9.24
CA ASP A 453 7.83 16.61 9.45
C ASP A 453 8.76 16.83 8.25
N VAL A 454 9.41 15.76 7.76
CA VAL A 454 10.28 15.82 6.59
C VAL A 454 9.47 16.02 5.32
N ARG A 455 8.30 15.38 5.17
CA ARG A 455 7.37 15.64 4.06
C ARG A 455 6.97 17.11 4.02
N ALA A 456 6.66 17.71 5.16
CA ALA A 456 6.25 19.11 5.24
C ALA A 456 7.39 20.06 4.85
N ALA A 457 8.62 19.79 5.29
CA ALA A 457 9.78 20.59 4.89
C ALA A 457 10.06 20.48 3.39
N LEU A 458 10.04 19.27 2.84
CA LEU A 458 10.21 19.05 1.40
C LEU A 458 9.07 19.69 0.58
N LEU A 459 7.83 19.66 1.07
CA LEU A 459 6.69 20.29 0.43
C LEU A 459 6.78 21.83 0.49
N GLU A 460 7.26 22.40 1.61
CA GLU A 460 7.61 23.83 1.71
C GLU A 460 8.67 24.21 0.67
N HIS A 461 9.76 23.46 0.59
CA HIS A 461 10.84 23.67 -0.38
C HIS A 461 10.33 23.57 -1.81
N GLY A 462 9.58 22.52 -2.11
CA GLY A 462 8.98 22.31 -3.42
C GLY A 462 8.02 23.42 -3.80
N ALA A 463 7.21 23.93 -2.86
CA ALA A 463 6.28 25.02 -3.10
C ALA A 463 7.04 26.31 -3.45
N ARG A 464 8.14 26.60 -2.75
CA ARG A 464 9.02 27.74 -3.09
C ARG A 464 9.62 27.61 -4.49
N GLN A 465 10.09 26.41 -4.85
CA GLN A 465 10.61 26.14 -6.21
C GLN A 465 9.56 26.34 -7.29
N ASP A 466 8.31 25.98 -7.00
CA ASP A 466 7.20 26.07 -7.94
C ASP A 466 6.49 27.44 -7.91
N GLY A 467 6.95 28.39 -7.07
CA GLY A 467 6.34 29.71 -6.91
C GLY A 467 4.96 29.67 -6.25
N VAL A 468 4.65 28.61 -5.50
CA VAL A 468 3.37 28.40 -4.82
C VAL A 468 3.42 28.98 -3.41
N PRO A 469 2.36 29.66 -2.93
CA PRO A 469 2.28 30.11 -1.53
C PRO A 469 2.46 28.95 -0.56
N VAL A 470 3.34 29.13 0.43
CA VAL A 470 3.62 28.13 1.46
C VAL A 470 2.56 28.24 2.55
N PRO A 471 1.76 27.18 2.80
CA PRO A 471 0.79 27.20 3.89
C PRO A 471 1.45 26.86 5.24
N GLU A 472 0.69 27.00 6.31
CA GLU A 472 1.03 26.35 7.57
C GLU A 472 0.75 24.83 7.48
N PHE A 473 1.65 24.02 8.05
CA PHE A 473 1.55 22.55 8.01
C PHE A 473 1.16 21.93 9.36
N GLY A 474 1.18 22.69 10.45
CA GLY A 474 0.82 22.18 11.79
C GLY A 474 1.79 21.15 12.38
N VAL A 475 3.00 21.06 11.81
CA VAL A 475 4.12 20.25 12.31
C VAL A 475 5.38 21.11 12.38
N GLU A 476 6.26 20.79 13.31
CA GLU A 476 7.58 21.40 13.35
C GLU A 476 8.40 20.92 12.17
N LEU A 477 9.07 21.84 11.49
CA LEU A 477 9.94 21.50 10.37
C LEU A 477 11.38 21.33 10.85
N PRO A 478 12.14 20.33 10.34
CA PRO A 478 13.57 20.22 10.60
C PRO A 478 14.37 21.43 10.06
N TRP A 479 13.86 22.09 9.03
CA TRP A 479 14.41 23.30 8.45
C TRP A 479 13.31 24.10 7.73
N ARG A 480 13.55 25.40 7.53
CA ARG A 480 12.70 26.30 6.73
C ARG A 480 13.43 26.68 5.46
N THR A 481 12.76 26.66 4.32
CA THR A 481 13.35 27.23 3.09
C THR A 481 13.23 28.75 3.20
N LEU A 482 14.32 29.48 3.07
CA LEU A 482 14.29 30.95 3.04
C LEU A 482 13.86 31.42 1.65
N TRP A 483 14.50 30.89 0.63
CA TRP A 483 14.20 31.16 -0.78
C TRP A 483 14.67 30.00 -1.64
N ALA A 484 14.08 29.88 -2.83
CA ALA A 484 14.53 28.99 -3.89
C ALA A 484 14.47 29.74 -5.22
N ARG A 485 15.50 29.59 -6.06
CA ARG A 485 15.60 30.24 -7.38
C ARG A 485 15.86 29.20 -8.46
N PRO A 486 15.15 29.27 -9.60
CA PRO A 486 15.40 28.36 -10.71
C PRO A 486 16.79 28.62 -11.30
N LEU A 487 17.65 27.59 -11.33
CA LEU A 487 18.98 27.69 -11.90
C LEU A 487 19.47 26.31 -12.36
N ALA A 488 19.26 25.98 -13.63
CA ALA A 488 19.57 24.65 -14.15
C ALA A 488 21.08 24.42 -14.30
N GLY A 489 21.51 23.16 -14.19
CA GLY A 489 22.87 22.74 -14.52
C GLY A 489 23.93 23.03 -13.47
N VAL A 490 23.57 23.44 -12.26
CA VAL A 490 24.52 23.68 -11.16
C VAL A 490 25.23 22.38 -10.75
N ARG A 491 26.56 22.44 -10.60
CA ARG A 491 27.42 21.30 -10.21
C ARG A 491 28.25 21.51 -8.96
N ALA A 492 28.24 22.72 -8.42
CA ALA A 492 28.70 22.99 -7.07
C ALA A 492 28.04 24.26 -6.54
N VAL A 493 27.92 24.37 -5.22
CA VAL A 493 27.63 25.63 -4.52
C VAL A 493 28.65 25.81 -3.42
N THR A 494 28.98 27.06 -3.09
CA THR A 494 29.80 27.37 -1.92
C THR A 494 29.33 28.64 -1.24
N ALA A 495 29.54 28.73 0.07
CA ALA A 495 29.35 29.95 0.82
C ALA A 495 30.47 30.96 0.48
N ALA A 496 30.08 32.22 0.35
CA ALA A 496 30.98 33.37 0.21
C ALA A 496 30.56 34.49 1.17
N VAL A 497 31.44 35.46 1.42
CA VAL A 497 31.22 36.62 2.28
C VAL A 497 30.98 37.85 1.41
N LEU A 498 29.91 38.59 1.68
CA LEU A 498 29.58 39.83 0.98
C LEU A 498 30.47 41.00 1.45
N PRO A 499 30.81 41.97 0.58
CA PRO A 499 31.62 43.13 0.95
C PRO A 499 31.04 43.98 2.09
N ALA A 500 29.70 44.02 2.19
CA ALA A 500 28.99 44.74 3.26
C ALA A 500 28.83 43.93 4.55
N GLY A 501 29.40 42.72 4.62
CA GLY A 501 29.10 41.71 5.63
C GLY A 501 27.89 40.85 5.26
N GLY A 502 27.83 39.64 5.81
CA GLY A 502 26.81 38.63 5.49
C GLY A 502 27.30 37.56 4.52
N ALA A 503 26.46 36.54 4.31
CA ALA A 503 26.80 35.38 3.50
C ALA A 503 26.10 35.39 2.15
N ALA A 504 26.75 34.84 1.13
CA ALA A 504 26.22 34.61 -0.21
C ALA A 504 26.34 33.13 -0.61
N LEU A 505 25.40 32.67 -1.42
CA LEU A 505 25.49 31.42 -2.17
C LEU A 505 26.11 31.71 -3.54
N VAL A 506 27.25 31.11 -3.82
CA VAL A 506 27.87 31.13 -5.15
C VAL A 506 27.64 29.79 -5.81
N ALA A 507 26.94 29.79 -6.95
CA ALA A 507 26.60 28.60 -7.73
C ALA A 507 27.51 28.47 -8.95
N TYR A 508 28.06 27.29 -9.16
CA TYR A 508 28.90 26.95 -10.30
C TYR A 508 28.14 26.13 -11.33
N ARG A 509 28.11 26.61 -12.57
CA ARG A 509 27.58 25.91 -13.73
C ARG A 509 28.71 25.60 -14.72
N PRO A 510 28.97 24.32 -15.04
CA PRO A 510 29.91 23.99 -16.09
C PRO A 510 29.31 24.34 -17.45
N GLY A 511 30.14 24.90 -18.32
CA GLY A 511 29.80 25.26 -19.70
C GLY A 511 31.05 25.32 -20.55
N GLY A 512 30.93 25.84 -21.79
CA GLY A 512 32.10 26.16 -22.61
C GLY A 512 33.02 27.17 -21.93
N GLU A 513 32.41 28.11 -21.20
CA GLU A 513 33.06 28.91 -20.17
C GLU A 513 32.36 28.64 -18.83
N PRO A 514 33.10 28.46 -17.72
CA PRO A 514 32.50 28.26 -16.40
C PRO A 514 31.76 29.52 -15.96
N GLU A 515 30.50 29.37 -15.53
CA GLU A 515 29.67 30.50 -15.10
C GLU A 515 29.42 30.41 -13.59
N LEU A 516 29.70 31.51 -12.89
CA LEU A 516 29.37 31.69 -11.48
C LEU A 516 28.20 32.66 -11.33
N THR A 517 27.26 32.30 -10.48
CA THR A 517 26.12 33.17 -10.14
C THR A 517 26.00 33.25 -8.63
N ALA A 518 25.96 34.47 -8.10
CA ALA A 518 25.91 34.71 -6.67
C ALA A 518 24.55 35.27 -6.23
N TYR A 519 24.05 34.77 -5.10
CA TYR A 519 22.82 35.22 -4.46
C TYR A 519 23.09 35.51 -2.98
N ASP A 520 22.50 36.55 -2.42
CA ASP A 520 22.53 36.79 -0.98
C ASP A 520 21.85 35.60 -0.25
N ALA A 521 22.52 35.03 0.75
CA ALA A 521 22.07 33.80 1.40
C ALA A 521 20.78 33.98 2.21
N LEU A 522 20.47 35.19 2.67
CA LEU A 522 19.28 35.46 3.49
C LEU A 522 18.06 35.82 2.63
N THR A 523 18.27 36.60 1.58
CA THR A 523 17.19 37.22 0.77
C THR A 523 16.98 36.53 -0.57
N GLY A 524 18.02 35.91 -1.12
CA GLY A 524 17.98 35.30 -2.45
C GLY A 524 17.95 36.32 -3.59
N GLU A 525 18.31 37.57 -3.31
CA GLU A 525 18.54 38.59 -4.33
C GLU A 525 19.89 38.34 -5.02
N PRO A 526 19.98 38.55 -6.35
CA PRO A 526 21.24 38.47 -7.07
C PRO A 526 22.27 39.44 -6.49
N VAL A 527 23.50 38.99 -6.30
CA VAL A 527 24.60 39.86 -5.87
C VAL A 527 25.13 40.61 -7.08
N GLU A 528 25.15 41.94 -7.01
CA GLU A 528 25.75 42.77 -8.05
C GLU A 528 27.28 42.71 -7.97
N GLY A 529 27.93 42.33 -9.08
CA GLY A 529 29.38 42.28 -9.19
C GLY A 529 29.89 40.93 -9.70
N ASP A 530 31.22 40.79 -9.71
CA ASP A 530 31.88 39.55 -10.11
C ASP A 530 31.84 38.54 -8.97
N ALA A 531 31.20 37.39 -9.20
CA ALA A 531 31.11 36.32 -8.21
C ALA A 531 32.48 35.71 -7.88
N ASP A 532 33.46 35.76 -8.80
CA ASP A 532 34.83 35.32 -8.55
C ASP A 532 35.57 36.22 -7.54
N ALA A 533 35.11 37.46 -7.37
CA ALA A 533 35.71 38.42 -6.43
C ALA A 533 35.23 38.26 -4.99
N LEU A 534 34.22 37.41 -4.74
CA LEU A 534 33.70 37.19 -3.40
C LEU A 534 34.63 36.29 -2.57
N ALA A 535 34.97 36.77 -1.37
CA ALA A 535 35.83 36.03 -0.45
C ALA A 535 35.12 34.77 0.07
N ARG A 536 35.85 33.65 0.17
CA ARG A 536 35.34 32.46 0.88
C ARG A 536 35.47 32.67 2.40
N PRO A 537 34.53 32.14 3.22
CA PRO A 537 34.69 32.13 4.65
C PRO A 537 35.99 31.44 5.07
N ALA A 538 36.68 32.02 6.04
CA ALA A 538 37.92 31.47 6.59
C ALA A 538 37.65 30.11 7.27
N GLU A 539 38.68 29.27 7.40
CA GLU A 539 38.54 27.96 8.03
C GLU A 539 38.08 28.06 9.48
N GLU A 540 38.53 29.09 10.21
CA GLU A 540 38.08 29.41 11.57
C GLU A 540 36.59 29.79 11.62
N GLU A 541 36.09 30.57 10.65
CA GLU A 541 34.67 30.95 10.54
C GLU A 541 33.80 29.71 10.21
N ARG A 542 34.29 28.82 9.34
CA ARG A 542 33.63 27.55 9.05
C ARG A 542 33.67 26.59 10.23
N ALA A 543 34.75 26.60 11.02
CA ALA A 543 34.88 25.76 12.20
C ALA A 543 33.96 26.22 13.35
N ALA A 544 33.64 27.53 13.40
CA ALA A 544 32.74 28.11 14.39
C ALA A 544 31.26 27.73 14.20
N THR A 545 30.87 27.21 13.02
CA THR A 545 29.50 26.76 12.81
C THR A 545 29.19 25.52 13.66
N PRO A 546 28.08 25.51 14.43
CA PRO A 546 27.74 24.38 15.29
C PRO A 546 27.19 23.18 14.50
N LEU A 547 27.20 23.24 13.17
CA LEU A 547 26.64 22.22 12.28
C LEU A 547 27.71 21.63 11.37
N GLY A 548 27.56 20.35 11.04
CA GLY A 548 28.28 19.68 9.98
C GLY A 548 27.33 19.17 8.91
N ILE A 549 27.81 19.04 7.67
CA ILE A 549 27.07 18.39 6.58
C ILE A 549 27.78 17.12 6.12
N SER A 550 26.99 16.12 5.74
CA SER A 550 27.44 15.02 4.89
C SER A 550 26.51 14.89 3.70
N THR A 551 27.08 14.73 2.50
CA THR A 551 26.35 14.73 1.24
C THR A 551 26.52 13.39 0.53
N GLY A 552 25.41 12.79 0.13
CA GLY A 552 25.35 11.70 -0.83
C GLY A 552 25.03 12.19 -2.24
N GLY A 553 24.69 11.27 -3.13
CA GLY A 553 24.22 11.62 -4.47
C GLY A 553 22.91 12.38 -4.44
N ASP A 554 21.95 11.91 -3.66
CA ASP A 554 20.54 12.33 -3.62
C ASP A 554 20.08 12.73 -2.21
N TYR A 555 20.98 12.76 -1.23
CA TYR A 555 20.68 13.13 0.14
C TYR A 555 21.74 14.07 0.73
N LEU A 556 21.33 14.80 1.76
CA LEU A 556 22.18 15.58 2.64
C LEU A 556 21.73 15.39 4.08
N ARG A 557 22.69 15.19 4.99
CA ARG A 557 22.44 15.10 6.43
C ARG A 557 23.15 16.24 7.15
N LEU A 558 22.43 16.88 8.07
CA LEU A 558 22.99 17.85 9.00
C LEU A 558 23.20 17.19 10.35
N TRP A 559 24.32 17.53 10.98
CA TRP A 559 24.75 16.99 12.26
C TRP A 559 25.11 18.13 13.19
N GLU A 560 24.94 17.94 14.49
CA GLU A 560 25.58 18.81 15.47
C GLU A 560 27.09 18.60 15.43
N ARG A 561 27.85 19.68 15.61
CA ARG A 561 29.30 19.64 15.74
C ARG A 561 29.66 20.06 17.17
N GLY A 562 30.30 19.17 17.91
CA GLY A 562 30.85 19.48 19.23
C GLY A 562 32.01 20.48 19.15
N ALA A 563 32.31 21.17 20.26
CA ALA A 563 33.43 22.11 20.34
C ALA A 563 34.81 21.45 20.09
N ASP A 564 34.89 20.11 20.19
CA ASP A 564 36.05 19.28 19.86
C ASP A 564 36.05 18.78 18.40
N GLY A 565 35.11 19.24 17.57
CA GLY A 565 34.95 18.84 16.18
C GLY A 565 34.28 17.47 15.97
N ARG A 566 33.84 16.79 17.03
CA ARG A 566 33.14 15.50 16.90
C ARG A 566 31.72 15.67 16.36
N VAL A 567 31.31 14.70 15.55
CA VAL A 567 29.95 14.62 15.00
C VAL A 567 28.99 14.16 16.10
N GLY A 568 28.00 14.99 16.40
CA GLY A 568 26.92 14.75 17.36
C GLY A 568 25.70 14.11 16.71
N ALA A 569 24.52 14.39 17.26
CA ALA A 569 23.26 13.86 16.75
C ALA A 569 22.93 14.40 15.34
N GLN A 570 22.21 13.60 14.55
CA GLN A 570 21.65 14.09 13.29
C GLN A 570 20.52 15.08 13.60
N VAL A 571 20.65 16.30 13.08
CA VAL A 571 19.70 17.39 13.30
C VAL A 571 18.60 17.39 12.24
N ALA A 572 18.98 17.11 11.00
CA ALA A 572 18.06 17.17 9.88
C ALA A 572 18.57 16.34 8.70
N VAL A 573 17.64 16.01 7.80
CA VAL A 573 17.92 15.39 6.51
C VAL A 573 17.21 16.18 5.42
N PHE A 574 17.88 16.31 4.28
CA PHE A 574 17.31 16.78 3.03
C PHE A 574 17.45 15.66 2.00
N LEU A 575 16.39 15.42 1.24
CA LEU A 575 16.34 14.38 0.22
C LEU A 575 15.90 14.99 -1.10
N SER A 576 16.53 14.55 -2.18
CA SER A 576 16.24 14.99 -3.54
C SER A 576 15.85 13.79 -4.39
N ALA A 577 14.90 13.99 -5.31
CA ALA A 577 14.55 12.97 -6.29
C ALA A 577 15.65 12.76 -7.36
N GLU A 578 16.53 13.75 -7.51
CA GLU A 578 17.64 13.74 -8.45
C GLU A 578 18.97 14.04 -7.73
N ARG A 579 20.08 13.81 -8.43
CA ARG A 579 21.40 14.08 -7.88
C ARG A 579 21.56 15.56 -7.49
N LEU A 580 22.03 15.82 -6.28
CA LEU A 580 22.35 17.16 -5.82
C LEU A 580 23.48 17.77 -6.66
N GLY A 581 23.31 19.04 -7.02
CA GLY A 581 24.34 19.86 -7.64
C GLY A 581 25.42 20.27 -6.64
N GLY A 582 25.14 20.29 -5.35
CA GLY A 582 26.13 20.57 -4.30
C GLY A 582 25.47 21.11 -3.04
N ALA A 583 26.24 21.22 -1.97
CA ALA A 583 25.80 21.90 -0.76
C ALA A 583 26.98 22.49 0.03
N ASP A 584 26.73 23.55 0.78
CA ASP A 584 27.68 24.16 1.71
C ASP A 584 26.94 24.76 2.92
N LEU A 585 27.67 25.14 3.95
CA LEU A 585 27.14 25.87 5.12
C LEU A 585 27.76 27.26 5.20
N THR A 586 26.95 28.26 5.54
CA THR A 586 27.48 29.57 5.95
C THR A 586 28.02 29.49 7.38
N PRO A 587 28.89 30.42 7.81
CA PRO A 587 29.34 30.49 9.22
C PRO A 587 28.18 30.57 10.22
N GLU A 588 27.10 31.27 9.83
CA GLU A 588 25.87 31.40 10.61
C GLU A 588 24.99 30.13 10.56
N GLY A 589 25.43 29.09 9.84
CA GLY A 589 24.78 27.79 9.71
C GLY A 589 23.53 27.78 8.82
N LEU A 590 23.43 28.71 7.86
CA LEU A 590 22.48 28.56 6.76
C LEU A 590 22.96 27.44 5.83
N LEU A 591 22.05 26.56 5.45
CA LEU A 591 22.31 25.50 4.49
C LEU A 591 22.07 26.01 3.08
N LEU A 592 23.12 25.97 2.27
CA LEU A 592 23.09 26.30 0.86
C LEU A 592 23.04 25.00 0.07
N LEU A 593 22.11 24.87 -0.87
CA LEU A 593 22.02 23.67 -1.69
C LEU A 593 21.64 23.96 -3.14
N ALA A 594 22.09 23.06 -4.02
CA ALA A 594 21.63 22.98 -5.39
C ALA A 594 21.04 21.59 -5.68
N ASP A 595 19.88 21.57 -6.32
CA ASP A 595 19.24 20.38 -6.86
C ASP A 595 18.96 20.57 -8.36
N ALA A 596 18.26 19.61 -8.98
CA ALA A 596 17.96 19.67 -10.41
C ALA A 596 17.10 20.88 -10.84
N ARG A 597 16.39 21.52 -9.90
CA ARG A 597 15.49 22.65 -10.20
C ARG A 597 16.15 23.99 -9.92
N GLY A 598 17.19 24.04 -9.10
CA GLY A 598 17.92 25.29 -8.89
C GLY A 598 18.71 25.33 -7.59
N VAL A 599 18.80 26.53 -7.04
CA VAL A 599 19.55 26.84 -5.81
C VAL A 599 18.62 27.35 -4.73
N ALA A 600 18.95 27.05 -3.48
CA ALA A 600 18.16 27.47 -2.33
C ALA A 600 19.04 27.71 -1.10
N ALA A 601 18.55 28.56 -0.20
CA ALA A 601 19.06 28.68 1.16
C ALA A 601 17.99 28.23 2.17
N LEU A 602 18.40 27.40 3.12
CA LEU A 602 17.56 26.78 4.13
C LEU A 602 18.10 27.14 5.51
N ARG A 603 17.19 27.32 6.47
CA ARG A 603 17.52 27.58 7.87
C ARG A 603 17.17 26.35 8.72
N PRO A 604 18.15 25.62 9.26
CA PRO A 604 17.91 24.51 10.19
C PRO A 604 17.24 24.99 11.49
N THR A 605 16.26 24.25 11.98
CA THR A 605 15.49 24.65 13.17
C THR A 605 16.30 24.58 14.46
N ALA A 606 17.24 23.62 14.58
CA ALA A 606 18.14 23.56 15.74
C ALA A 606 18.97 24.84 15.92
N LEU A 607 19.27 25.55 14.82
CA LEU A 607 20.01 26.79 14.87
C LEU A 607 19.19 27.95 15.46
N ALA A 608 17.86 27.94 15.25
CA ALA A 608 16.96 28.90 15.87
C ALA A 608 16.86 28.70 17.40
N ALA A 609 16.98 27.46 17.89
CA ALA A 609 16.99 27.15 19.32
C ALA A 609 18.28 27.63 20.01
N VAL A 610 19.44 27.44 19.37
CA VAL A 610 20.74 27.87 19.91
C VAL A 610 20.82 29.40 20.07
N LEU A 611 20.29 30.17 19.11
CA LEU A 611 20.25 31.64 19.17
C LEU A 611 19.21 32.21 20.15
N SER A 612 18.28 31.39 20.63
CA SER A 612 17.19 31.80 21.54
C SER A 612 17.49 31.54 23.02
N THR A 613 18.65 30.94 23.34
CA THR A 613 19.07 30.75 24.73
C THR A 613 19.51 32.10 25.31
N PRO A 614 18.84 32.67 26.34
CA PRO A 614 19.31 33.91 26.93
C PRO A 614 20.70 33.66 27.51
N ALA A 615 21.67 34.50 27.12
CA ALA A 615 23.01 34.48 27.68
C ALA A 615 22.88 34.50 29.21
N ALA A 616 23.42 33.46 29.86
CA ALA A 616 23.45 33.39 31.32
C ALA A 616 24.07 34.71 31.84
N PRO A 617 23.46 35.37 32.85
CA PRO A 617 24.00 36.62 33.36
C PRO A 617 25.42 36.37 33.84
N ALA A 618 26.36 37.17 33.33
CA ALA A 618 27.76 37.11 33.71
C ALA A 618 27.87 37.09 35.24
N ALA A 619 28.54 36.06 35.77
CA ALA A 619 28.78 35.93 37.19
C ALA A 619 29.43 37.22 37.73
N PRO A 620 28.95 37.79 38.85
CA PRO A 620 29.56 38.99 39.40
C PRO A 620 30.99 38.69 39.82
N ALA A 621 31.91 39.58 39.44
CA ALA A 621 33.31 39.51 39.81
C ALA A 621 33.48 39.31 41.32
N ALA A 622 34.22 38.27 41.69
CA ALA A 622 34.54 37.98 43.08
C ALA A 622 35.28 39.18 43.73
N PRO A 623 34.92 39.58 44.96
CA PRO A 623 35.61 40.66 45.64
C PRO A 623 37.03 40.23 46.02
N ALA A 624 37.98 41.16 45.86
CA ALA A 624 39.38 40.98 46.22
C ALA A 624 39.54 40.59 47.69
N ALA A 625 40.39 39.58 47.94
CA ALA A 625 40.71 39.08 49.27
C ALA A 625 41.39 40.17 50.14
N PRO A 626 41.06 40.27 51.44
CA PRO A 626 41.73 41.22 52.33
C PRO A 626 43.12 40.69 52.73
N ALA A 627 44.08 41.62 52.78
CA ALA A 627 45.45 41.37 53.22
C ALA A 627 45.50 40.88 54.68
N ALA A 628 46.26 39.82 54.93
CA ALA A 628 46.56 39.32 56.26
C ALA A 628 47.48 40.29 57.03
N PRO A 629 47.31 40.45 58.36
CA PRO A 629 48.12 41.35 59.16
C PRO A 629 49.47 40.72 59.53
N ALA A 630 50.47 41.59 59.70
CA ALA A 630 51.81 41.23 60.13
C ALA A 630 51.85 40.86 61.62
N VAL A 631 52.44 39.69 61.88
CA VAL A 631 53.32 39.27 62.99
C VAL A 631 52.91 39.59 64.43
N GLY A 632 52.70 38.51 65.19
CA GLY A 632 53.27 38.27 66.52
C GLY A 632 53.86 36.87 66.54
#